data_AF-A0A2Z6S0L1-F1
#
_entry.id   AF-A0A2Z6S0L1-F1
#
_cell.length_a   1.000
_cell.length_b   1.000
_cell.length_c   1.000
_cell.angle_alpha   90.00
_cell.angle_beta   90.00
_cell.angle_gamma   90.00
#
_symmetry.space_group_name_H-M   'P 1'
#
loop_
_entity.id
_entity.type
_entity.pdbx_description
1 polymer ?
#
loop_
_entity_poly.entity_id
_entity_poly.type
_entity_poly.pdbx_seq_one_letter_code
_entity_poly.pdbx_strand_id
1 'polypeptide(L)'
;MIESMDATLPMPLPSQLDKWTSLDVFKYFKSKAIALSILDKELNIFIEERITGKHLIEITIRILKLAGFTIGSSMNIIGEIKRLKIDYYTALSNRMNVPEPTTDITEIDYMKKILEVVEDIFDHISCN
;
A
#
# COMPACT_ATOMS: atom_id res chain seq x y z
N MET A 1 17.94 -38.78 -0.50
CA MET A 1 16.98 -37.93 0.24
C MET A 1 17.13 -36.53 -0.31
N ILE A 2 16.16 -36.05 -1.07
CA ILE A 2 16.12 -34.63 -1.47
C ILE A 2 15.26 -33.96 -0.41
N GLU A 3 15.90 -33.14 0.41
CA GLU A 3 15.21 -32.28 1.36
C GLU A 3 14.23 -31.40 0.59
N SER A 4 12.95 -31.52 0.92
CA SER A 4 11.94 -30.56 0.50
C SER A 4 12.28 -29.23 1.17
N MET A 5 13.02 -28.37 0.46
CA MET A 5 13.06 -26.95 0.76
C MET A 5 11.65 -26.42 0.55
N ASP A 6 10.82 -26.53 1.58
CA ASP A 6 9.61 -25.74 1.73
C ASP A 6 10.07 -24.31 2.03
N ALA A 7 10.59 -23.66 0.98
CA ALA A 7 10.91 -22.25 0.98
C ALA A 7 9.58 -21.52 0.99
N THR A 8 8.96 -21.45 2.17
CA THR A 8 7.88 -20.52 2.48
C THR A 8 8.46 -19.14 2.19
N LEU A 9 8.21 -18.66 0.97
CA LEU A 9 8.75 -17.40 0.48
C LEU A 9 8.41 -16.33 1.51
N PRO A 10 9.39 -15.52 1.95
CA PRO A 10 9.19 -14.57 3.02
C PRO A 10 8.02 -13.64 2.68
N MET A 11 7.13 -13.43 3.65
CA MET A 11 6.02 -12.51 3.50
C MET A 11 6.58 -11.10 3.27
N PRO A 12 6.12 -10.36 2.26
CA PRO A 12 6.66 -9.04 1.99
C PRO A 12 6.32 -8.07 3.14
N LEU A 13 7.29 -7.24 3.49
CA LEU A 13 7.19 -6.33 4.62
C LEU A 13 6.45 -5.04 4.22
N PRO A 14 5.42 -4.59 4.96
CA PRO A 14 4.70 -3.35 4.66
C PRO A 14 5.59 -2.11 4.59
N SER A 15 6.70 -2.08 5.34
CA SER A 15 7.69 -0.99 5.35
C SER A 15 8.52 -0.84 4.06
N GLN A 16 8.28 -1.71 3.07
CA GLN A 16 8.91 -1.73 1.76
C GLN A 16 7.86 -1.75 0.64
N LEU A 17 6.64 -1.24 0.92
CA LEU A 17 5.52 -1.27 -0.02
C LEU A 17 5.88 -0.70 -1.41
N ASP A 18 6.72 0.34 -1.47
CA ASP A 18 7.24 0.93 -2.71
C ASP A 18 8.11 -0.01 -3.57
N LYS A 19 8.66 -1.06 -2.95
CA LYS A 19 9.52 -2.07 -3.57
C LYS A 19 8.78 -3.36 -3.93
N TRP A 20 7.52 -3.51 -3.54
CA TRP A 20 6.77 -4.74 -3.79
C TRP A 20 6.52 -4.95 -5.29
N THR A 21 6.89 -6.12 -5.78
CA THR A 21 6.50 -6.60 -7.11
C THR A 21 5.03 -7.03 -7.14
N SER A 22 4.48 -7.30 -8.32
CA SER A 22 3.14 -7.90 -8.43
C SER A 22 3.04 -9.26 -7.74
N LEU A 23 4.13 -10.03 -7.74
CA LEU A 23 4.20 -11.29 -7.01
C LEU A 23 4.13 -11.10 -5.50
N ASP A 24 4.74 -10.05 -4.96
CA ASP A 24 4.69 -9.72 -3.53
C ASP A 24 3.27 -9.29 -3.14
N VAL A 25 2.64 -8.44 -3.95
CA VAL A 25 1.23 -8.05 -3.79
C VAL A 25 0.34 -9.29 -3.78
N PHE A 26 0.49 -10.18 -4.77
CA PHE A 26 -0.25 -11.43 -4.85
C PHE A 26 -0.05 -12.30 -3.59
N LYS A 27 1.19 -12.53 -3.16
CA LYS A 27 1.49 -13.33 -1.96
C LYS A 27 0.83 -12.74 -0.72
N TYR A 28 0.91 -11.42 -0.56
CA TYR A 28 0.33 -10.73 0.57
C TYR A 28 -1.20 -10.90 0.60
N PHE A 29 -1.90 -10.61 -0.50
CA PHE A 29 -3.35 -10.76 -0.55
C PHE A 29 -3.80 -12.21 -0.53
N LYS A 30 -3.03 -13.14 -1.09
CA LYS A 30 -3.28 -14.59 -0.98
C LYS A 30 -3.26 -15.04 0.48
N SER A 31 -2.32 -14.53 1.28
CA SER A 31 -2.26 -14.85 2.72
C SER A 31 -3.46 -14.34 3.52
N LYS A 32 -4.22 -13.39 2.97
CA LYS A 32 -5.40 -12.77 3.59
C LYS A 32 -6.70 -13.07 2.84
N ALA A 33 -6.67 -13.92 1.82
CA ALA A 33 -7.78 -14.09 0.88
C ALA A 33 -9.09 -14.47 1.57
N ILE A 34 -9.04 -15.39 2.55
CA ILE A 34 -10.20 -15.81 3.33
C ILE A 34 -10.77 -14.64 4.14
N ALA A 35 -9.93 -13.94 4.89
CA ALA A 35 -10.34 -12.82 5.73
C ALA A 35 -10.91 -11.65 4.92
N LEU A 36 -10.40 -11.45 3.70
CA LEU A 36 -10.83 -10.38 2.80
C LEU A 36 -11.92 -10.81 1.82
N SER A 37 -12.33 -12.08 1.85
CA SER A 37 -13.30 -12.66 0.90
C SER A 37 -12.90 -12.45 -0.56
N ILE A 38 -11.62 -12.66 -0.87
CA ILE A 38 -11.07 -12.56 -2.24
C ILE A 38 -11.09 -13.95 -2.88
N LEU A 39 -11.67 -14.06 -4.07
CA LEU A 39 -11.70 -15.29 -4.84
C LEU A 39 -10.34 -15.55 -5.50
N ASP A 40 -9.98 -16.81 -5.75
CA ASP A 40 -8.71 -17.15 -6.40
C ASP A 40 -8.56 -16.48 -7.78
N LYS A 41 -9.65 -16.39 -8.54
CA LYS A 41 -9.66 -15.67 -9.83
C LYS A 41 -9.38 -14.17 -9.67
N GLU A 42 -9.79 -13.56 -8.55
CA GLU A 42 -9.54 -12.15 -8.26
C GLU A 42 -8.09 -11.92 -7.81
N LEU A 43 -7.49 -12.88 -7.10
CA LEU A 43 -6.06 -12.81 -6.76
C LEU A 43 -5.17 -12.75 -8.00
N ASN A 44 -5.51 -13.51 -9.05
CA ASN A 44 -4.71 -13.54 -10.28
C ASN A 44 -4.66 -12.18 -11.00
N ILE A 45 -5.68 -11.32 -10.79
CA ILE A 45 -5.71 -9.95 -11.37
C ILE A 45 -4.46 -9.16 -10.95
N PHE A 46 -3.96 -9.34 -9.71
CA PHE A 46 -2.75 -8.64 -9.27
C PHE A 46 -1.51 -8.99 -10.12
N ILE A 47 -1.44 -10.23 -10.62
CA ILE A 47 -0.36 -10.69 -11.50
C ILE A 47 -0.62 -10.24 -12.94
N GLU A 48 -1.81 -10.48 -13.47
CA GLU A 48 -2.21 -10.20 -14.85
C GLU A 48 -2.07 -8.71 -15.18
N GLU A 49 -2.58 -7.85 -14.30
CA GLU A 49 -2.53 -6.39 -14.44
C GLU A 49 -1.21 -5.79 -13.92
N ARG A 50 -0.24 -6.62 -13.52
CA ARG A 50 1.08 -6.21 -13.01
C ARG A 50 0.99 -5.18 -11.87
N ILE A 51 0.03 -5.35 -10.96
CA ILE A 51 -0.23 -4.44 -9.84
C ILE A 51 0.90 -4.58 -8.81
N THR A 52 1.82 -3.62 -8.81
CA THR A 52 2.89 -3.49 -7.81
C THR A 52 2.45 -2.70 -6.57
N GLY A 53 3.27 -2.67 -5.52
CA GLY A 53 2.93 -1.91 -4.31
C GLY A 53 2.83 -0.40 -4.52
N LYS A 54 3.52 0.16 -5.52
CA LYS A 54 3.33 1.56 -5.94
C LYS A 54 1.89 1.83 -6.40
N HIS A 55 1.31 0.91 -7.18
CA HIS A 55 -0.07 1.03 -7.60
C HIS A 55 -1.03 0.95 -6.42
N LEU A 56 -0.74 0.13 -5.39
CA LEU A 56 -1.57 0.06 -4.17
C LEU A 56 -1.62 1.41 -3.43
N ILE A 57 -0.62 2.26 -3.59
CA ILE A 57 -0.63 3.61 -2.98
C ILE A 57 -1.72 4.49 -3.62
N GLU A 58 -2.01 4.29 -4.90
CA GLU A 58 -2.93 5.15 -5.68
C GLU A 58 -4.26 4.45 -6.00
N ILE A 59 -4.36 3.14 -5.73
CA ILE A 59 -5.52 2.35 -6.13
C ILE A 59 -6.79 2.80 -5.40
N THR A 60 -7.87 2.87 -6.17
CA THR A 60 -9.19 3.26 -5.70
C THR A 60 -10.16 2.08 -5.85
N ILE A 61 -11.29 2.14 -5.14
CA ILE A 61 -12.35 1.14 -5.28
C ILE A 61 -12.86 1.05 -6.74
N ARG A 62 -12.87 2.17 -7.47
CA ARG A 62 -13.29 2.21 -8.87
C ARG A 62 -12.34 1.42 -9.76
N ILE A 63 -11.04 1.52 -9.52
CA ILE A 63 -10.01 0.75 -10.25
C ILE A 63 -10.20 -0.75 -10.01
N LEU A 64 -10.41 -1.18 -8.76
CA LEU A 64 -10.66 -2.59 -8.43
C LEU A 64 -11.92 -3.13 -9.12
N LYS A 65 -13.02 -2.36 -9.11
CA LYS A 65 -14.24 -2.76 -9.82
C LYS A 65 -14.02 -2.90 -11.33
N LEU A 66 -13.26 -2.00 -11.94
CA LEU A 66 -12.94 -2.06 -13.37
C LEU A 66 -12.05 -3.26 -13.71
N ALA A 67 -11.15 -3.64 -12.80
CA ALA A 67 -10.30 -4.81 -12.96
C ALA A 67 -11.05 -6.15 -12.77
N GLY A 68 -12.32 -6.12 -12.33
CA GLY A 68 -13.15 -7.32 -12.20
C GLY A 68 -13.35 -7.84 -10.78
N PHE A 69 -12.91 -7.09 -9.76
CA PHE A 69 -13.20 -7.40 -8.37
C PHE A 69 -14.68 -7.16 -8.04
N THR A 70 -15.27 -8.02 -7.22
CA THR A 70 -16.61 -7.80 -6.67
C THR A 70 -16.63 -6.57 -5.77
N ILE A 71 -17.82 -6.00 -5.52
CA ILE A 71 -17.96 -4.84 -4.63
C ILE A 71 -17.50 -5.20 -3.20
N GLY A 72 -17.83 -6.40 -2.72
CA GLY A 72 -17.47 -6.86 -1.38
C GLY A 72 -15.95 -7.02 -1.21
N SER A 73 -15.31 -7.76 -2.10
CA SER A 73 -13.84 -7.92 -2.10
C SER A 73 -13.13 -6.58 -2.27
N SER A 74 -13.63 -5.69 -3.15
CA SER A 74 -13.07 -4.35 -3.35
C SER A 74 -13.08 -3.50 -2.08
N MET A 75 -14.18 -3.53 -1.31
CA MET A 75 -14.28 -2.78 -0.03
C MET A 75 -13.25 -3.30 0.99
N ASN A 76 -13.13 -4.62 1.12
CA ASN A 76 -12.19 -5.25 2.05
C ASN A 76 -10.73 -4.98 1.65
N ILE A 77 -10.41 -5.10 0.36
CA ILE A 77 -9.09 -4.81 -0.19
C ILE A 77 -8.70 -3.35 0.06
N ILE A 78 -9.62 -2.40 -0.13
CA ILE A 78 -9.36 -0.98 0.15
C ILE A 78 -9.09 -0.73 1.64
N GLY A 79 -9.85 -1.36 2.54
CA GLY A 79 -9.58 -1.28 3.98
C GLY A 79 -8.19 -1.80 4.34
N GLU A 80 -7.80 -2.93 3.76
CA GLU A 80 -6.48 -3.52 3.92
C GLU A 80 -5.35 -2.63 3.40
N ILE A 81 -5.54 -2.01 2.22
CA ILE A 81 -4.59 -1.07 1.62
C ILE A 81 -4.41 0.17 2.48
N LYS A 82 -5.49 0.70 3.07
CA LYS A 82 -5.39 1.84 4.00
C LYS A 82 -4.48 1.50 5.18
N ARG A 83 -4.60 0.28 5.74
CA ARG A 83 -3.70 -0.16 6.81
C ARG A 83 -2.25 -0.27 6.33
N LEU A 84 -2.02 -0.89 5.18
CA LEU A 84 -0.69 -0.99 4.57
C LEU A 84 -0.02 0.38 4.38
N LYS A 85 -0.78 1.38 3.93
CA LYS A 85 -0.29 2.75 3.76
C LYS A 85 0.15 3.36 5.10
N ILE A 86 -0.65 3.20 6.15
CA ILE A 86 -0.30 3.68 7.49
C ILE A 86 1.00 3.05 7.97
N ASP A 87 1.13 1.73 7.85
CA ASP A 87 2.34 1.00 8.26
C ASP A 87 3.57 1.47 7.46
N TYR A 88 3.41 1.64 6.14
CA TYR A 88 4.46 2.11 5.24
C TYR A 88 4.92 3.53 5.60
N TYR A 89 4.00 4.49 5.73
CA TYR A 89 4.36 5.88 6.02
C TYR A 89 4.88 6.06 7.46
N THR A 90 4.40 5.25 8.41
CA THR A 90 4.97 5.21 9.77
C THR A 90 6.42 4.73 9.74
N ALA A 91 6.71 3.67 8.99
CA ALA A 91 8.07 3.16 8.84
C ALA A 91 9.00 4.14 8.12
N LEU A 92 8.50 4.86 7.10
CA LEU A 92 9.25 5.92 6.44
C LEU A 92 9.58 7.07 7.41
N SER A 93 8.59 7.55 8.17
CA SER A 93 8.78 8.61 9.16
C SER A 93 9.85 8.23 10.20
N ASN A 94 9.79 7.00 10.72
CA ASN A 94 10.78 6.52 11.69
C ASN A 94 12.21 6.41 11.13
N ARG A 95 12.37 6.18 9.82
CA ARG A 95 13.69 6.20 9.17
C ARG A 95 14.23 7.63 9.02
N MET A 96 13.35 8.61 8.82
CA MET A 96 13.73 10.03 8.75
C MET A 96 14.05 10.64 10.13
N ASN A 97 13.54 10.03 11.22
CA ASN A 97 13.79 10.47 12.60
C ASN A 97 15.07 9.88 13.23
N VAL A 98 15.94 9.22 12.47
CA VAL A 98 17.28 8.84 12.94
C VAL A 98 18.15 10.09 12.91
N PRO A 99 18.67 10.58 14.05
CA PRO A 99 19.48 11.79 14.08
C PRO A 99 20.87 11.49 13.52
N GLU A 100 21.13 11.91 12.28
CA GLU A 100 22.48 12.20 11.79
C GLU A 100 22.59 13.70 11.44
N PRO A 101 23.78 14.30 11.60
CA PRO A 101 23.92 15.65 12.10
C PRO A 101 23.52 16.71 11.07
N THR A 102 22.83 17.74 11.57
CA THR A 102 22.44 18.99 10.89
C THR A 102 21.50 18.83 9.69
N THR A 103 20.23 18.56 9.97
CA THR A 103 19.14 18.86 9.01
C THR A 103 18.93 20.38 8.98
N ASP A 104 19.20 20.95 7.82
CA ASP A 104 18.94 22.34 7.49
C ASP A 104 17.45 22.65 7.69
N ILE A 105 17.16 23.68 8.48
CA ILE A 105 15.81 24.07 8.97
C ILE A 105 14.87 24.41 7.80
N THR A 106 15.43 24.60 6.61
CA THR A 106 14.75 24.89 5.35
C THR A 106 13.88 23.73 4.81
N GLU A 107 14.25 22.46 4.99
CA GLU A 107 13.44 21.33 4.51
C GLU A 107 12.20 21.08 5.37
N ILE A 108 12.30 21.32 6.68
CA ILE A 108 11.17 21.20 7.62
C ILE A 108 10.12 22.28 7.33
N ASP A 109 10.56 23.50 6.97
CA ASP A 109 9.67 24.60 6.61
C ASP A 109 8.92 24.33 5.28
N TYR A 110 9.58 23.64 4.34
CA TYR A 110 8.98 23.25 3.07
C TYR A 110 7.87 22.20 3.24
N MET A 111 8.10 21.18 4.08
CA MET A 111 7.10 20.14 4.37
C MET A 111 5.87 20.70 5.08
N LYS A 112 6.03 21.65 6.01
CA LYS A 112 4.89 22.32 6.67
C LYS A 112 4.03 23.11 5.69
N LYS A 113 4.64 23.86 4.77
CA LYS A 113 3.90 24.60 3.73
C LYS A 113 3.11 23.69 2.80
N ILE A 114 3.63 22.51 2.46
CA ILE A 114 2.90 21.54 1.64
C ILE A 114 1.68 21.01 2.39
N LEU A 115 1.82 20.72 3.69
CA LEU A 115 0.71 20.24 4.53
C LEU A 115 -0.40 21.29 4.66
N GLU A 116 -0.06 22.56 4.90
CA GLU A 116 -1.04 23.65 4.96
C GLU A 116 -1.80 23.84 3.64
N VAL A 117 -1.10 23.78 2.49
CA VAL A 117 -1.75 23.87 1.17
C VAL A 117 -2.70 22.71 0.91
N VAL A 118 -2.37 21.51 1.39
CA VAL A 118 -3.26 20.34 1.24
C VAL A 118 -4.50 20.49 2.11
N GLU A 119 -4.36 20.96 3.35
CA GLU A 119 -5.48 21.22 4.25
C GLU A 119 -6.43 22.28 3.69
N ASP A 120 -5.90 23.38 3.17
CA ASP A 120 -6.71 24.45 2.54
C ASP A 120 -7.52 23.97 1.31
N ILE A 121 -6.93 23.07 0.51
CA ILE A 121 -7.61 22.46 -0.65
C ILE A 121 -8.74 21.54 -0.18
N PHE A 122 -8.51 20.75 0.88
CA PHE A 122 -9.53 19.86 1.44
C PHE A 122 -10.71 20.62 2.03
N ASP A 123 -10.45 21.75 2.69
CA ASP A 123 -11.49 22.62 3.23
C ASP A 123 -12.29 23.30 2.12
N HIS A 124 -11.64 23.75 1.05
CA HIS A 124 -12.32 24.35 -0.11
C HIS A 124 -13.21 23.37 -0.89
N ILE A 125 -12.83 22.09 -0.95
CA ILE A 125 -13.63 21.05 -1.62
C ILE A 125 -14.84 20.63 -0.75
N SER A 126 -14.73 20.76 0.57
CA SER A 126 -15.77 20.33 1.52
C SER A 126 -16.88 21.38 1.75
N CYS A 127 -16.72 22.60 1.23
CA CYS A 127 -17.68 23.69 1.36
C CYS A 127 -18.54 23.97 0.10
N ASN A 128 -18.52 23.08 -0.91
CA ASN A 128 -19.43 23.08 -2.06
C ASN A 128 -20.30 21.82 -2.07
#